data_AF-A0A447MXV2-F1
#
_entry.id   AF-A0A447MXV2-F1
#
_cell.length_a   1.000
_cell.length_b   1.000
_cell.length_c   1.000
_cell.angle_alpha   90.00
_cell.angle_beta   90.00
_cell.angle_gamma   90.00
#
_symmetry.space_group_name_H-M   'P 1'
#
loop_
_entity.id
_entity.type
_entity.pdbx_description
1 polymer ?
#
loop_
_entity_poly.entity_id
_entity_poly.type
_entity_poly.pdbx_seq_one_letter_code
_entity_poly.pdbx_strand_id
1 'polypeptide(L)'
;MAENNARSPRLLVTLTALFAALCGLYLLIGGVWLVAIGGSWYYPIAGLVMLVVAGLLWRSKRAALWLYAALLLATMIWGVWEVGFDFWALTPRSDILVFFGIWLILPFVWHRLVVPSSGAVAALVVALLISGGILTWAGFNDPQEINGTLRADATPAATSSSIADEDWPAYGRNQEGQRYSPLKQITADNVHQLKEAWVFRTGDLKQPNDPGEITNEVTPIKVGDTLYLCTAHQRLFALDAASGKEKWHFDPQLKTDSSFQHVTCRGVSYHEAKADTASPEVIADCPRRIILPGQRRSPFAVNAETGKLCETFANKGVLNLQTNMPDTTPGLYEPTSPPIITDKTIVIAGSVTDNFSTRETSGVIRGFDVNSGKLMWAFDPGAKDPNAIPADEHAFTFNSPNSWAPAAYDAKLDLVYLPMGVTTPDIWGGNRTPEQERYASSILALNATTGKLAWSYQTVHHDLWDMDLPAQPTLADITVDGTTVPVIYAPAKNR
;
A
#
# COMPACT_ATOMS: atom_id res chain seq x y z
N MET A 1 32.36 50.61 29.84
CA MET A 1 31.73 49.74 28.82
C MET A 1 30.95 48.66 29.53
N ALA A 2 29.63 48.82 29.62
CA ALA A 2 28.64 47.75 29.83
C ALA A 2 27.23 48.36 29.73
N GLU A 3 26.88 48.89 28.57
CA GLU A 3 25.47 48.95 28.17
C GLU A 3 25.11 47.57 27.64
N ASN A 4 24.31 46.80 28.36
CA ASN A 4 23.54 45.70 27.76
C ASN A 4 22.36 45.31 28.67
N ASN A 5 21.22 45.07 28.03
CA ASN A 5 19.99 44.42 28.53
C ASN A 5 18.77 45.26 28.97
N ALA A 6 18.45 46.35 28.27
CA ALA A 6 17.11 46.98 28.36
C ALA A 6 16.16 46.68 27.17
N ARG A 7 16.60 45.97 26.12
CA ARG A 7 15.79 45.70 24.90
C ARG A 7 14.98 44.38 24.91
N SER A 8 15.20 43.49 25.88
CA SER A 8 14.56 42.16 25.95
C SER A 8 13.06 42.10 26.31
N PRO A 9 12.45 43.05 27.06
CA PRO A 9 11.05 42.91 27.51
C PRO A 9 10.03 42.95 26.36
N ARG A 10 10.21 43.88 25.42
CA ARG A 10 9.28 44.10 24.30
C ARG A 10 9.46 43.13 23.14
N LEU A 11 10.70 42.67 22.90
CA LEU A 11 11.01 41.78 21.78
C LEU A 11 10.15 40.51 21.80
N LEU A 12 9.98 39.88 22.97
CA LEU A 12 9.18 38.66 23.09
C LEU A 12 7.69 38.87 22.77
N VAL A 13 7.10 39.98 23.25
CA VAL A 13 5.70 40.33 22.99
C VAL A 13 5.51 40.65 21.50
N THR A 14 6.47 41.37 20.91
CA THR A 14 6.50 41.66 19.47
C THR A 14 6.58 40.38 18.64
N LEU A 15 7.47 39.44 18.97
CA LEU A 15 7.59 38.16 18.27
C LEU A 15 6.32 37.31 18.41
N THR A 16 5.73 37.26 19.62
CA THR A 16 4.48 36.54 19.88
C THR A 16 3.31 37.12 19.07
N ALA A 17 3.20 38.46 19.01
CA ALA A 17 2.19 39.15 18.23
C ALA A 17 2.42 39.00 16.71
N LEU A 18 3.67 39.01 16.26
CA LEU A 18 4.03 38.82 14.85
C LEU A 18 3.72 37.39 14.40
N PHE A 19 4.04 36.38 15.21
CA PHE A 19 3.65 35.00 14.94
C PHE A 19 2.12 34.88 14.83
N ALA A 20 1.37 35.45 15.79
CA ALA A 20 -0.09 35.45 15.74
C ALA A 20 -0.63 36.16 14.48
N ALA A 21 0.00 37.26 14.06
CA ALA A 21 -0.39 37.98 12.85
C ALA A 21 -0.15 37.16 11.59
N LEU A 22 1.00 36.46 11.49
CA LEU A 22 1.30 35.56 10.38
C LEU A 22 0.32 34.40 10.30
N CYS A 23 0.02 33.75 11.44
CA CYS A 23 -1.02 32.72 11.49
C CYS A 23 -2.39 33.26 11.07
N GLY A 24 -2.78 34.44 11.57
CA GLY A 24 -4.06 35.07 11.21
C GLY A 24 -4.16 35.42 9.73
N LEU A 25 -3.10 35.96 9.12
CA LEU A 25 -3.04 36.23 7.68
C LEU A 25 -3.10 34.94 6.86
N TYR A 26 -2.37 33.90 7.27
CA TYR A 26 -2.38 32.61 6.60
C TYR A 26 -3.77 31.99 6.59
N LEU A 27 -4.43 31.92 7.76
CA LEU A 27 -5.79 31.40 7.88
C LEU A 27 -6.81 32.27 7.10
N LEU A 28 -6.62 33.59 7.08
CA LEU A 28 -7.52 34.48 6.34
C LEU A 28 -7.37 34.33 4.82
N ILE A 29 -6.15 34.43 4.30
CA ILE A 29 -5.88 34.36 2.86
C ILE A 29 -6.16 32.96 2.34
N GLY A 30 -5.62 31.94 3.01
CA GLY A 30 -5.87 30.53 2.69
C GLY A 30 -7.34 30.16 2.85
N GLY A 31 -8.01 30.69 3.88
CA GLY A 31 -9.44 30.49 4.11
C GLY A 31 -10.33 31.14 3.04
N VAL A 32 -10.02 32.36 2.60
CA VAL A 32 -10.74 33.00 1.48
C VAL A 32 -10.57 32.19 0.19
N TRP A 33 -9.35 31.72 -0.08
CA TRP A 33 -9.11 30.83 -1.23
C TRP A 33 -9.87 29.51 -1.11
N LEU A 34 -9.85 28.88 0.07
CA LEU A 34 -10.59 27.66 0.35
C LEU A 34 -12.10 27.82 0.11
N VAL A 35 -12.69 28.93 0.55
CA VAL A 35 -14.10 29.25 0.28
C VAL A 35 -14.37 29.40 -1.21
N ALA A 36 -13.47 30.04 -1.96
CA ALA A 36 -13.62 30.20 -3.41
C ALA A 36 -13.63 28.86 -4.18
N ILE A 37 -13.01 27.82 -3.63
CA ILE A 37 -13.03 26.45 -4.18
C ILE A 37 -14.08 25.54 -3.51
N GLY A 38 -15.03 26.10 -2.74
CA GLY A 38 -16.15 25.37 -2.15
C GLY A 38 -15.89 24.74 -0.78
N GLY A 39 -14.77 25.08 -0.12
CA GLY A 39 -14.43 24.58 1.21
C GLY A 39 -14.98 25.43 2.37
N SER A 40 -14.46 25.18 3.59
CA SER A 40 -15.02 25.70 4.84
C SER A 40 -14.87 27.22 5.03
N TRP A 41 -15.97 27.87 5.45
CA TRP A 41 -16.01 29.30 5.81
C TRP A 41 -15.42 29.60 7.19
N TYR A 42 -15.03 28.58 7.96
CA TYR A 42 -14.51 28.76 9.31
C TYR A 42 -13.16 29.48 9.34
N TYR A 43 -12.24 29.07 8.46
CA TYR A 43 -10.86 29.59 8.42
C TYR A 43 -10.73 31.10 8.20
N PRO A 44 -11.49 31.77 7.31
CA PRO A 44 -11.42 33.23 7.20
C PRO A 44 -11.92 33.94 8.48
N ILE A 45 -12.93 33.40 9.16
CA ILE A 45 -13.42 33.94 10.43
C ILE A 45 -12.35 33.77 11.52
N ALA A 46 -11.78 32.57 11.64
CA ALA A 46 -10.70 32.27 12.58
C ALA A 46 -9.47 33.17 12.33
N GLY A 47 -9.11 33.40 11.07
CA GLY A 47 -8.04 34.31 10.67
C GLY A 47 -8.27 35.75 11.13
N LEU A 48 -9.48 36.29 10.93
CA LEU A 48 -9.84 37.63 11.42
C LEU A 48 -9.75 37.73 12.94
N VAL A 49 -10.28 36.73 13.66
CA VAL A 49 -10.20 36.68 15.13
C VAL A 49 -8.75 36.62 15.60
N MET A 50 -7.91 35.82 14.94
CA MET A 50 -6.49 35.70 15.25
C MET A 50 -5.72 37.01 14.99
N LEU A 51 -6.08 37.78 13.97
CA LEU A 51 -5.52 39.12 13.73
C LEU A 51 -5.91 40.12 14.83
N VAL A 52 -7.13 40.02 15.37
CA VAL A 52 -7.53 40.81 16.55
C VAL A 52 -6.73 40.38 17.78
N VAL A 53 -6.52 39.08 17.99
CA VAL A 53 -5.62 38.56 19.05
C VAL A 53 -4.21 39.15 18.89
N ALA A 54 -3.64 39.13 17.69
CA ALA A 54 -2.34 39.71 17.39
C ALA A 54 -2.27 41.21 17.74
N GLY A 55 -3.29 41.98 17.37
CA GLY A 55 -3.39 43.41 17.71
C GLY A 55 -3.50 43.67 19.22
N LEU A 56 -4.19 42.80 19.96
CA LEU A 56 -4.27 42.86 21.43
C LEU A 56 -2.92 42.51 22.09
N LEU A 57 -2.22 41.49 21.58
CA LEU A 57 -0.88 41.10 22.03
C LEU A 57 0.14 42.21 21.77
N TRP A 58 0.10 42.84 20.59
CA TRP A 58 0.96 43.97 20.24
C TRP A 58 0.78 45.14 21.23
N ARG A 59 -0.47 45.36 21.66
CA ARG A 59 -0.83 46.36 22.69
C ARG A 59 -0.64 45.86 24.13
N SER A 60 -0.07 44.68 24.32
CA SER A 60 0.16 44.04 25.62
C SER A 60 -1.10 43.91 26.49
N LYS A 61 -2.27 43.67 25.85
CA LYS A 61 -3.56 43.53 26.54
C LYS A 61 -3.85 42.08 26.91
N ARG A 62 -4.13 41.78 28.19
CA ARG A 62 -4.51 40.43 28.65
C ARG A 62 -5.82 39.91 28.06
N ALA A 63 -6.67 40.81 27.54
CA ALA A 63 -7.87 40.45 26.78
C ALA A 63 -7.57 39.55 25.55
N ALA A 64 -6.32 39.56 25.05
CA ALA A 64 -5.89 38.62 24.01
C ALA A 64 -6.10 37.16 24.41
N LEU A 65 -5.86 36.80 25.68
CA LEU A 65 -5.98 35.43 26.18
C LEU A 65 -7.44 34.97 26.21
N TRP A 66 -8.38 35.85 26.56
CA TRP A 66 -9.81 35.56 26.52
C TRP A 66 -10.29 35.29 25.09
N LEU A 67 -9.94 36.19 24.16
CA LEU A 67 -10.32 36.04 22.76
C LEU A 67 -9.69 34.78 22.14
N TYR A 68 -8.44 34.49 22.51
CA TYR A 68 -7.76 33.29 22.06
C TYR A 68 -8.36 32.00 22.63
N ALA A 69 -8.73 32.00 23.91
CA ALA A 69 -9.44 30.86 24.51
C ALA A 69 -10.79 30.60 23.81
N ALA A 70 -11.52 31.66 23.47
CA ALA A 70 -12.76 31.56 22.70
C ALA A 70 -12.51 31.02 21.28
N LEU A 71 -11.46 31.50 20.60
CA LEU A 71 -11.05 30.99 19.28
C LEU A 71 -10.76 29.49 19.36
N LEU A 72 -9.90 29.06 20.30
CA LEU A 72 -9.53 27.65 20.48
C LEU A 72 -10.75 26.75 20.74
N LEU A 73 -11.63 27.15 21.64
CA LEU A 73 -12.86 26.39 21.92
C LEU A 73 -13.78 26.34 20.71
N ALA A 74 -13.96 27.47 20.01
CA ALA A 74 -14.75 27.51 18.79
C ALA A 74 -14.15 26.60 17.70
N THR A 75 -12.82 26.53 17.59
CA THR A 75 -12.14 25.63 16.63
C THR A 75 -12.36 24.18 16.99
N MET A 76 -12.28 23.82 18.27
CA MET A 76 -12.56 22.45 18.71
C MET A 76 -14.01 22.05 18.48
N ILE A 77 -14.97 22.93 18.81
CA ILE A 77 -16.39 22.66 18.61
C ILE A 77 -16.71 22.51 17.12
N TRP A 78 -16.20 23.42 16.29
CA TRP A 78 -16.35 23.34 14.85
C TRP A 78 -15.69 22.08 14.27
N GLY A 79 -14.48 21.75 14.71
CA GLY A 79 -13.78 20.53 14.29
C GLY A 79 -14.60 19.29 14.61
N VAL A 80 -15.07 19.13 15.85
CA VAL A 80 -15.90 17.97 16.24
C VAL A 80 -17.21 17.93 15.46
N TRP A 81 -17.81 19.09 15.16
CA TRP A 81 -19.02 19.16 14.33
C TRP A 81 -18.75 18.71 12.88
N GLU A 82 -17.59 19.04 12.32
CA GLU A 82 -17.25 18.74 10.93
C GLU A 82 -16.80 17.28 10.72
N VAL A 83 -15.99 16.75 11.63
CA VAL A 83 -15.31 15.44 11.45
C VAL A 83 -15.54 14.44 12.58
N GLY A 84 -16.42 14.76 13.54
CA GLY A 84 -16.62 13.93 14.72
C GLY A 84 -15.38 13.87 15.60
N PHE A 85 -15.19 12.73 16.29
CA PHE A 85 -14.01 12.48 17.12
C PHE A 85 -12.89 11.76 16.36
N ASP A 86 -12.77 11.98 15.05
CA ASP A 86 -11.63 11.49 14.27
C ASP A 86 -10.35 12.23 14.68
N PHE A 87 -9.41 11.52 15.32
CA PHE A 87 -8.17 12.10 15.81
C PHE A 87 -7.32 12.72 14.70
N TRP A 88 -7.21 12.06 13.55
CA TRP A 88 -6.36 12.48 12.45
C TRP A 88 -6.92 13.69 11.73
N ALA A 89 -8.24 13.81 11.67
CA ALA A 89 -8.89 14.99 11.13
C ALA A 89 -8.90 16.16 12.14
N LEU A 90 -9.03 15.92 13.45
CA LEU A 90 -9.03 16.97 14.47
C LEU A 90 -7.65 17.57 14.74
N THR A 91 -6.59 16.77 14.65
CA THR A 91 -5.21 17.19 14.93
C THR A 91 -4.77 18.40 14.10
N PRO A 92 -4.81 18.40 12.75
CA PRO A 92 -4.39 19.54 11.93
C PRO A 92 -5.29 20.78 12.08
N ARG A 93 -6.49 20.64 12.65
CA ARG A 93 -7.39 21.77 12.94
C ARG A 93 -7.04 22.47 14.26
N SER A 94 -6.33 21.79 15.15
CA SER A 94 -6.07 22.23 16.52
C SER A 94 -4.58 22.39 16.85
N ASP A 95 -3.68 21.79 16.08
CA ASP A 95 -2.23 21.74 16.30
C ASP A 95 -1.58 23.08 16.72
N ILE A 96 -1.44 24.03 15.80
CA ILE A 96 -0.80 25.32 16.00
C ILE A 96 -1.54 26.10 17.08
N LEU A 97 -2.86 25.94 17.17
CA LEU A 97 -3.67 26.64 18.16
C LEU A 97 -3.45 26.12 19.59
N VAL A 98 -3.29 24.81 19.78
CA VAL A 98 -2.99 24.24 21.09
C VAL A 98 -1.58 24.63 21.51
N PHE A 99 -0.58 24.46 20.64
CA PHE A 99 0.80 24.81 20.97
C PHE A 99 0.99 26.31 21.24
N PHE A 100 0.33 27.16 20.45
CA PHE A 100 0.38 28.61 20.69
C PHE A 100 -0.41 29.01 21.94
N GLY A 101 -1.50 28.33 22.27
CA GLY A 101 -2.18 28.49 23.57
C GLY A 101 -1.28 28.13 24.75
N ILE A 102 -0.54 27.02 24.67
CA ILE A 102 0.46 26.62 25.68
C ILE A 102 1.52 27.71 25.81
N TRP A 103 2.05 28.22 24.71
CA TRP A 103 3.02 29.32 24.72
C TRP A 103 2.47 30.56 25.44
N LEU A 104 1.22 30.94 25.18
CA LEU A 104 0.59 32.13 25.77
C LEU A 104 0.38 32.04 27.28
N ILE A 105 0.25 30.84 27.87
CA ILE A 105 0.09 30.67 29.33
C ILE A 105 1.43 30.54 30.07
N LEU A 106 2.57 30.50 29.37
CA LEU A 106 3.87 30.41 30.04
C LEU A 106 4.13 31.69 30.86
N PRO A 107 4.59 31.60 32.12
CA PRO A 107 4.76 32.74 33.01
C PRO A 107 5.55 33.91 32.42
N PHE A 108 6.59 33.61 31.64
CA PHE A 108 7.43 34.64 31.02
C PHE A 108 6.78 35.36 29.83
N VAL A 109 5.67 34.84 29.30
CA VAL A 109 4.85 35.46 28.24
C VAL A 109 3.72 36.28 28.85
N TRP A 110 2.83 35.67 29.65
CA TRP A 110 1.63 36.36 30.12
C TRP A 110 1.90 37.43 31.18
N HIS A 111 2.97 37.31 31.99
CA HIS A 111 3.37 38.37 32.93
C HIS A 111 3.68 39.70 32.23
N ARG A 112 4.02 39.67 30.93
CA ARG A 112 4.33 40.87 30.13
C ARG A 112 3.10 41.60 29.60
N LEU A 113 1.91 41.04 29.80
CA LEU A 113 0.63 41.65 29.42
C LEU A 113 0.13 42.51 30.60
N VAL A 114 -0.12 43.80 30.34
CA VAL A 114 -0.16 44.86 31.35
C VAL A 114 -1.57 45.22 31.82
N VAL A 115 -2.59 45.04 30.98
CA VAL A 115 -3.98 45.42 31.30
C VAL A 115 -4.65 44.35 32.17
N PRO A 116 -5.35 44.72 33.26
CA PRO A 116 -6.03 43.75 34.12
C PRO A 116 -7.18 43.07 33.39
N SER A 117 -7.15 41.74 33.37
CA SER A 117 -8.31 40.87 33.16
C SER A 117 -8.13 39.66 34.05
N SER A 118 -8.75 39.69 35.23
CA SER A 118 -8.74 38.56 36.15
C SER A 118 -9.28 37.32 35.45
N GLY A 119 -8.67 36.16 35.69
CA GLY A 119 -9.13 34.89 35.15
C GLY A 119 -8.77 34.58 33.69
N ALA A 120 -8.13 35.50 32.93
CA ALA A 120 -7.81 35.26 31.51
C ALA A 120 -6.85 34.08 31.28
N VAL A 121 -5.84 33.92 32.14
CA VAL A 121 -4.95 32.74 32.11
C VAL A 121 -5.72 31.48 32.47
N ALA A 122 -6.57 31.53 33.50
CA ALA A 122 -7.40 30.39 33.91
C ALA A 122 -8.36 29.96 32.80
N ALA A 123 -8.98 30.91 32.09
CA ALA A 123 -9.85 30.62 30.96
C ALA A 123 -9.12 29.91 29.81
N LEU A 124 -7.90 30.36 29.47
CA LEU A 124 -7.09 29.70 28.45
C LEU A 124 -6.59 28.32 28.91
N VAL A 125 -6.23 28.16 30.18
CA VAL A 125 -5.91 26.83 30.75
C VAL A 125 -7.10 25.89 30.64
N VAL A 126 -8.31 26.34 31.00
CA VAL A 126 -9.54 25.55 30.86
C VAL A 126 -9.80 25.17 29.39
N ALA A 127 -9.64 26.13 28.46
CA ALA A 127 -9.77 25.85 27.03
C ALA A 127 -8.77 24.78 26.55
N LEU A 128 -7.50 24.87 26.96
CA LEU A 128 -6.47 23.88 26.64
C LEU A 128 -6.78 22.50 27.23
N LEU A 129 -7.30 22.43 28.46
CA LEU A 129 -7.71 21.17 29.08
C LEU A 129 -8.89 20.54 28.34
N ILE A 130 -9.87 21.34 27.89
CA ILE A 130 -10.99 20.86 27.08
C ILE A 130 -10.48 20.35 25.73
N SER A 131 -9.62 21.10 25.03
CA SER A 131 -9.00 20.67 23.78
C SER A 131 -8.23 19.36 23.95
N GLY A 132 -7.41 19.25 25.01
CA GLY A 132 -6.67 18.03 25.32
C GLY A 132 -7.57 16.85 25.64
N GLY A 133 -8.68 17.07 26.35
CA GLY A 133 -9.70 16.05 26.63
C GLY A 133 -10.38 15.54 25.35
N ILE A 134 -10.76 16.44 24.44
CA ILE A 134 -11.34 16.09 23.14
C ILE A 134 -10.35 15.25 22.31
N LEU A 135 -9.09 15.69 22.20
CA LEU A 135 -8.07 14.96 21.44
C LEU A 135 -7.73 13.60 22.08
N THR A 136 -7.71 13.52 23.42
CA THR A 136 -7.52 12.24 24.12
C THR A 136 -8.69 11.30 23.84
N TRP A 137 -9.93 11.78 23.93
CA TRP A 137 -11.11 10.99 23.61
C TRP A 137 -11.08 10.47 22.17
N ALA A 138 -10.79 11.36 21.22
CA ALA A 138 -10.64 11.04 19.79
C ALA A 138 -9.57 9.96 19.54
N GLY A 139 -8.45 10.00 20.29
CA GLY A 139 -7.39 9.01 20.17
C GLY A 139 -7.79 7.58 20.60
N PHE A 140 -8.87 7.42 21.36
CA PHE A 140 -9.37 6.12 21.84
C PHE A 140 -10.77 5.76 21.31
N ASN A 141 -11.43 6.66 20.57
CA ASN A 141 -12.80 6.46 20.08
C ASN A 141 -12.85 6.90 18.63
N ASP A 142 -12.32 6.06 17.75
CA ASP A 142 -12.36 6.29 16.31
C ASP A 142 -13.81 6.17 15.82
N PRO A 143 -14.43 7.24 15.27
CA PRO A 143 -15.81 7.19 14.81
C PRO A 143 -16.03 6.23 13.64
N GLN A 144 -14.95 5.81 12.96
CA GLN A 144 -14.98 4.84 11.87
C GLN A 144 -14.88 3.39 12.36
N GLU A 145 -14.60 3.17 13.65
CA GLU A 145 -14.49 1.82 14.21
C GLU A 145 -15.87 1.14 14.29
N ILE A 146 -16.06 0.10 13.49
CA ILE A 146 -17.24 -0.76 13.56
C ILE A 146 -16.89 -2.03 14.31
N ASN A 147 -17.31 -2.11 15.57
CA ASN A 147 -17.13 -3.30 16.40
C ASN A 147 -18.05 -4.43 15.93
N GLY A 148 -17.49 -5.41 15.23
CA GLY A 148 -18.17 -6.65 14.84
C GLY A 148 -18.05 -7.75 15.90
N THR A 149 -19.06 -8.62 16.00
CA THR A 149 -18.94 -9.88 16.76
C THR A 149 -19.02 -11.04 15.79
N LEU A 150 -17.95 -11.84 15.71
CA LEU A 150 -17.96 -13.10 14.97
C LEU A 150 -18.62 -14.16 15.85
N ARG A 151 -19.72 -14.76 15.40
CA ARG A 151 -20.30 -15.92 16.09
C ARG A 151 -19.43 -17.14 15.82
N ALA A 152 -18.94 -17.78 16.88
CA ALA A 152 -18.12 -18.98 16.79
C ALA A 152 -18.86 -20.20 16.20
N ASP A 153 -20.20 -20.15 16.14
CA ASP A 153 -21.04 -21.23 15.60
C ASP A 153 -21.18 -21.20 14.06
N ALA A 154 -20.29 -20.49 13.36
CA ALA A 154 -20.30 -20.48 11.90
C ALA A 154 -20.09 -21.91 11.38
N THR A 155 -21.09 -22.42 10.65
CA THR A 155 -20.97 -23.72 9.97
C THR A 155 -19.82 -23.61 8.95
N PRO A 156 -18.80 -24.48 9.02
CA PRO A 156 -17.72 -24.45 8.05
C PRO A 156 -18.28 -24.53 6.63
N ALA A 157 -17.91 -23.56 5.79
CA ALA A 157 -18.29 -23.59 4.38
C ALA A 157 -17.76 -24.89 3.75
N ALA A 158 -18.60 -25.57 2.98
CA ALA A 158 -18.21 -26.78 2.28
C ALA A 158 -17.12 -26.46 1.25
N THR A 159 -15.88 -26.87 1.51
CA THR A 159 -14.76 -26.62 0.62
C THR A 159 -14.69 -27.74 -0.43
N SER A 160 -15.30 -27.54 -1.60
CA SER A 160 -15.02 -28.40 -2.76
C SER A 160 -13.76 -27.88 -3.46
N SER A 161 -12.59 -28.10 -2.85
CA SER A 161 -11.31 -27.79 -3.50
C SER A 161 -10.81 -28.99 -4.27
N SER A 162 -10.33 -28.79 -5.51
CA SER A 162 -9.61 -29.83 -6.27
C SER A 162 -8.16 -30.00 -5.79
N ILE A 163 -7.69 -29.14 -4.88
CA ILE A 163 -6.35 -29.18 -4.30
C ILE A 163 -6.37 -30.16 -3.12
N ALA A 164 -5.45 -31.12 -3.12
CA ALA A 164 -5.27 -32.06 -2.01
C ALA A 164 -5.09 -31.31 -0.68
N ASP A 165 -5.62 -31.87 0.41
CA ASP A 165 -5.65 -31.22 1.73
C ASP A 165 -4.25 -30.86 2.22
N GLU A 166 -3.28 -31.73 1.94
CA GLU A 166 -1.86 -31.60 2.27
C GLU A 166 -1.06 -30.69 1.33
N ASP A 167 -1.61 -30.24 0.21
CA ASP A 167 -0.92 -29.42 -0.77
C ASP A 167 -1.17 -27.92 -0.58
N TRP A 168 -0.17 -27.12 -0.96
CA TRP A 168 -0.16 -25.66 -0.94
C TRP A 168 0.41 -25.11 -2.26
N PRO A 169 -0.27 -25.31 -3.40
CA PRO A 169 0.28 -25.04 -4.74
C PRO A 169 0.39 -23.55 -5.11
N ALA A 170 -0.22 -22.64 -4.34
CA ALA A 170 -0.22 -21.20 -4.60
C ALA A 170 0.09 -20.41 -3.31
N TYR A 171 0.40 -19.11 -3.45
CA TYR A 171 0.77 -18.22 -2.34
C TYR A 171 -0.21 -18.32 -1.14
N GLY A 172 -1.51 -18.29 -1.41
CA GLY A 172 -2.57 -18.43 -0.40
C GLY A 172 -3.16 -19.84 -0.28
N ARG A 173 -2.38 -20.89 -0.55
CA ARG A 173 -2.79 -22.29 -0.81
C ARG A 173 -3.51 -22.46 -2.13
N ASN A 174 -4.51 -21.63 -2.39
CA ASN A 174 -5.22 -21.51 -3.65
C ASN A 174 -5.06 -20.09 -4.22
N GLN A 175 -5.51 -19.90 -5.46
CA GLN A 175 -5.48 -18.57 -6.08
C GLN A 175 -6.64 -17.67 -5.62
N GLU A 176 -7.60 -18.19 -4.86
CA GLU A 176 -8.64 -17.40 -4.16
C GLU A 176 -8.08 -16.63 -2.95
N GLY A 177 -6.83 -16.88 -2.55
CA GLY A 177 -6.16 -16.11 -1.48
C GLY A 177 -6.70 -16.38 -0.08
N GLN A 178 -7.25 -17.57 0.18
CA GLN A 178 -7.90 -17.91 1.45
C GLN A 178 -6.93 -18.20 2.60
N ARG A 179 -5.70 -18.63 2.30
CA ARG A 179 -4.66 -18.98 3.30
C ARG A 179 -5.14 -19.96 4.37
N TYR A 180 -6.09 -20.83 4.03
CA TYR A 180 -6.71 -21.78 4.95
C TYR A 180 -6.23 -23.21 4.67
N SER A 181 -5.82 -23.94 5.71
CA SER A 181 -5.50 -25.37 5.62
C SER A 181 -6.64 -26.20 6.23
N PRO A 182 -7.11 -27.26 5.53
CA PRO A 182 -8.10 -28.18 6.08
C PRO A 182 -7.52 -29.20 7.08
N LEU A 183 -6.19 -29.25 7.25
CA LEU A 183 -5.52 -30.20 8.15
C LEU A 183 -5.84 -29.91 9.62
N LYS A 184 -6.06 -30.99 10.39
CA LYS A 184 -6.51 -30.92 11.80
C LYS A 184 -5.57 -31.61 12.77
N GLN A 185 -4.37 -31.99 12.34
CA GLN A 185 -3.40 -32.67 13.21
C GLN A 185 -2.91 -31.74 14.33
N ILE A 186 -2.63 -30.48 14.00
CA ILE A 186 -2.23 -29.44 14.95
C ILE A 186 -3.47 -28.61 15.29
N THR A 187 -3.79 -28.49 16.57
CA THR A 187 -4.96 -27.80 17.12
C THR A 187 -4.55 -26.88 18.27
N ALA A 188 -5.47 -26.03 18.74
CA ALA A 188 -5.24 -25.20 19.93
C ALA A 188 -4.87 -26.03 21.17
N ASP A 189 -5.38 -27.26 21.26
CA ASP A 189 -5.13 -28.16 22.40
C ASP A 189 -3.72 -28.76 22.38
N ASN A 190 -3.05 -28.87 21.24
CA ASN A 190 -1.76 -29.57 21.14
C ASN A 190 -0.62 -28.73 20.54
N VAL A 191 -0.88 -27.51 20.04
CA VAL A 191 0.13 -26.63 19.41
C VAL A 191 1.34 -26.37 20.30
N HIS A 192 1.15 -26.39 21.62
CA HIS A 192 2.20 -26.24 22.62
C HIS A 192 3.26 -27.36 22.60
N GLN A 193 3.00 -28.46 21.87
CA GLN A 193 3.91 -29.60 21.72
C GLN A 193 4.77 -29.52 20.45
N LEU A 194 4.58 -28.50 19.61
CA LEU A 194 5.33 -28.32 18.38
C LEU A 194 6.84 -28.25 18.64
N LYS A 195 7.59 -28.91 17.75
CA LYS A 195 9.05 -28.90 17.73
C LYS A 195 9.51 -28.64 16.31
N GLU A 196 10.66 -28.01 16.17
CA GLU A 196 11.33 -27.85 14.88
C GLU A 196 11.60 -29.23 14.26
N ALA A 197 11.10 -29.45 13.05
CA ALA A 197 11.32 -30.70 12.32
C ALA A 197 12.67 -30.67 11.57
N TRP A 198 12.98 -29.55 10.91
CA TRP A 198 14.22 -29.31 10.19
C TRP A 198 14.40 -27.81 9.90
N VAL A 199 15.62 -27.42 9.52
CA VAL A 199 15.97 -26.06 9.08
C VAL A 199 16.71 -26.14 7.75
N PHE A 200 16.27 -25.34 6.78
CA PHE A 200 16.99 -25.12 5.54
C PHE A 200 17.66 -23.73 5.56
N ARG A 201 18.95 -23.67 5.21
CA ARG A 201 19.70 -22.42 5.09
C ARG A 201 19.98 -22.16 3.61
N THR A 202 19.33 -21.15 3.05
CA THR A 202 19.44 -20.79 1.63
C THR A 202 20.84 -20.32 1.22
N GLY A 203 21.64 -19.86 2.20
CA GLY A 203 22.94 -19.22 1.93
C GLY A 203 22.81 -17.88 1.19
N ASP A 204 21.59 -17.35 1.07
CA ASP A 204 21.34 -16.08 0.39
C ASP A 204 21.43 -14.92 1.38
N LEU A 205 22.52 -14.16 1.27
CA LEU A 205 22.88 -13.07 2.17
C LEU A 205 23.07 -11.79 1.38
N LYS A 206 22.89 -10.64 2.05
CA LYS A 206 23.14 -9.33 1.48
C LYS A 206 24.57 -9.22 0.95
N GLN A 207 24.71 -8.82 -0.31
CA GLN A 207 25.94 -8.59 -1.04
C GLN A 207 26.33 -7.10 -1.02
N PRO A 208 27.60 -6.74 -1.30
CA PRO A 208 28.04 -5.35 -1.27
C PRO A 208 27.33 -4.41 -2.24
N ASN A 209 26.84 -4.93 -3.37
CA ASN A 209 26.16 -4.16 -4.42
C ASN A 209 24.63 -4.19 -4.28
N ASP A 210 24.10 -4.82 -3.23
CA ASP A 210 22.66 -4.87 -3.02
C ASP A 210 22.12 -3.50 -2.60
N PRO A 211 20.86 -3.20 -2.94
CA PRO A 211 20.20 -2.00 -2.47
C PRO A 211 20.07 -1.97 -0.95
N GLY A 212 19.69 -0.80 -0.41
CA GLY A 212 19.50 -0.62 1.02
C GLY A 212 18.56 -1.67 1.63
N GLU A 213 17.48 -1.96 0.90
CA GLU A 213 16.42 -2.88 1.29
C GLU A 213 16.57 -4.26 0.62
N ILE A 214 16.63 -5.31 1.46
CA ILE A 214 16.64 -6.72 1.04
C ILE A 214 15.61 -7.47 1.88
N THR A 215 14.59 -8.06 1.24
CA THR A 215 13.46 -8.63 1.97
C THR A 215 13.26 -10.11 1.67
N ASN A 216 13.02 -10.87 2.73
CA ASN A 216 12.65 -12.28 2.65
C ASN A 216 11.16 -12.43 2.97
N GLU A 217 10.33 -12.29 1.94
CA GLU A 217 8.86 -12.26 2.03
C GLU A 217 8.21 -13.55 1.51
N VAL A 218 9.03 -14.57 1.21
CA VAL A 218 8.58 -15.77 0.52
C VAL A 218 7.54 -16.53 1.34
N THR A 219 6.40 -16.85 0.71
CA THR A 219 5.57 -17.98 1.12
C THR A 219 5.90 -19.17 0.21
N PRO A 220 6.56 -20.23 0.72
CA PRO A 220 6.82 -21.44 -0.05
C PRO A 220 5.53 -22.09 -0.55
N ILE A 221 5.60 -22.75 -1.70
CA ILE A 221 4.51 -23.61 -2.21
C ILE A 221 4.92 -25.07 -2.09
N LYS A 222 3.96 -25.96 -1.83
CA LYS A 222 4.17 -27.40 -1.67
C LYS A 222 3.23 -28.15 -2.61
N VAL A 223 3.79 -29.00 -3.46
CA VAL A 223 3.04 -29.87 -4.38
C VAL A 223 3.59 -31.29 -4.27
N GLY A 224 2.75 -32.24 -3.88
CA GLY A 224 3.20 -33.59 -3.54
C GLY A 224 4.30 -33.55 -2.47
N ASP A 225 5.42 -34.24 -2.71
CA ASP A 225 6.53 -34.32 -1.74
C ASP A 225 7.60 -33.23 -1.92
N THR A 226 7.32 -32.17 -2.68
CA THR A 226 8.29 -31.12 -2.98
C THR A 226 7.81 -29.75 -2.48
N LEU A 227 8.69 -29.07 -1.74
CA LEU A 227 8.54 -27.69 -1.32
C LEU A 227 9.38 -26.79 -2.24
N TYR A 228 8.79 -25.74 -2.81
CA TYR A 228 9.45 -24.77 -3.67
C TYR A 228 9.48 -23.41 -2.99
N LEU A 229 10.65 -22.75 -2.98
CA LEU A 229 10.81 -21.41 -2.43
C LEU A 229 11.85 -20.61 -3.21
N CYS A 230 11.64 -19.30 -3.28
CA CYS A 230 12.61 -18.36 -3.83
C CYS A 230 13.28 -17.52 -2.72
N THR A 231 14.38 -16.87 -3.06
CA THR A 231 15.09 -15.95 -2.16
C THR A 231 15.13 -14.52 -2.73
N ALA A 232 15.70 -13.57 -1.98
CA ALA A 232 15.84 -12.18 -2.41
C ALA A 232 16.61 -12.04 -3.75
N HIS A 233 17.69 -12.80 -3.93
CA HIS A 233 18.42 -12.88 -5.21
C HIS A 233 17.78 -13.80 -6.25
N GLN A 234 16.53 -14.22 -6.01
CA GLN A 234 15.73 -15.07 -6.90
C GLN A 234 16.32 -16.46 -7.14
N ARG A 235 17.10 -16.98 -6.19
CA ARG A 235 17.48 -18.39 -6.22
C ARG A 235 16.24 -19.22 -5.92
N LEU A 236 15.90 -20.14 -6.80
CA LEU A 236 14.77 -21.07 -6.65
C LEU A 236 15.29 -22.40 -6.12
N PHE A 237 14.76 -22.85 -5.00
CA PHE A 237 15.08 -24.14 -4.40
C PHE A 237 13.87 -25.06 -4.46
N ALA A 238 14.14 -26.33 -4.73
CA ALA A 238 13.21 -27.44 -4.50
C ALA A 238 13.75 -28.33 -3.39
N LEU A 239 12.96 -28.53 -2.35
CA LEU A 239 13.30 -29.32 -1.19
C LEU A 239 12.37 -30.53 -1.07
N ASP A 240 12.87 -31.60 -0.48
CA ASP A 240 12.02 -32.65 0.08
C ASP A 240 11.21 -32.08 1.25
N ALA A 241 9.88 -32.10 1.15
CA ALA A 241 9.01 -31.43 2.10
C ALA A 241 9.11 -32.04 3.53
N ALA A 242 9.40 -33.34 3.63
CA ALA A 242 9.48 -34.04 4.90
C ALA A 242 10.80 -33.81 5.64
N SER A 243 11.92 -33.75 4.92
CA SER A 243 13.27 -33.68 5.50
C SER A 243 13.97 -32.32 5.37
N GLY A 244 13.48 -31.43 4.51
CA GLY A 244 14.14 -30.16 4.18
C GLY A 244 15.40 -30.32 3.31
N LYS A 245 15.70 -31.54 2.84
CA LYS A 245 16.86 -31.80 1.99
C LYS A 245 16.66 -31.20 0.60
N GLU A 246 17.65 -30.46 0.12
CA GLU A 246 17.65 -29.94 -1.24
C GLU A 246 17.62 -31.06 -2.29
N LYS A 247 16.67 -30.97 -3.22
CA LYS A 247 16.59 -31.80 -4.42
C LYS A 247 17.38 -31.17 -5.57
N TRP A 248 17.14 -29.89 -5.80
CA TRP A 248 17.84 -29.06 -6.78
C TRP A 248 17.66 -27.58 -6.44
N HIS A 249 18.50 -26.72 -7.03
CA HIS A 249 18.26 -25.28 -7.07
C HIS A 249 18.60 -24.71 -8.45
N PHE A 250 18.01 -23.57 -8.76
CA PHE A 250 18.26 -22.75 -9.93
C PHE A 250 18.68 -21.34 -9.48
N ASP A 251 19.82 -20.86 -9.97
CA ASP A 251 20.31 -19.50 -9.70
C ASP A 251 20.34 -18.70 -11.03
N PRO A 252 19.47 -17.68 -11.18
CA PRO A 252 19.48 -16.82 -12.37
C PRO A 252 20.68 -15.86 -12.41
N GLN A 253 21.55 -15.89 -11.39
CA GLN A 253 22.69 -15.01 -11.19
C GLN A 253 22.29 -13.54 -11.30
N LEU A 254 21.30 -13.13 -10.49
CA LEU A 254 20.83 -11.75 -10.45
C LEU A 254 22.01 -10.80 -10.21
N LYS A 255 22.16 -9.82 -11.10
CA LYS A 255 23.12 -8.72 -10.92
C LYS A 255 22.36 -7.58 -10.28
N THR A 256 22.63 -7.35 -9.00
CA THR A 256 22.03 -6.27 -8.22
C THR A 256 22.83 -4.99 -8.41
N ASP A 257 22.14 -3.87 -8.25
CA ASP A 257 22.74 -2.55 -8.19
C ASP A 257 22.20 -1.81 -6.96
N SER A 258 23.05 -1.03 -6.30
CA SER A 258 22.68 -0.27 -5.11
C SER A 258 21.57 0.76 -5.35
N SER A 259 21.32 1.12 -6.61
CA SER A 259 20.24 2.02 -7.04
C SER A 259 18.87 1.36 -7.15
N PHE A 260 18.79 0.02 -7.10
CA PHE A 260 17.49 -0.65 -7.06
C PHE A 260 16.74 -0.25 -5.79
N GLN A 261 15.41 -0.25 -5.84
CA GLN A 261 14.63 0.08 -4.65
C GLN A 261 14.76 -1.03 -3.60
N HIS A 262 14.56 -2.28 -4.03
CA HIS A 262 14.60 -3.46 -3.19
C HIS A 262 14.98 -4.70 -3.99
N VAL A 263 15.47 -5.73 -3.30
CA VAL A 263 15.56 -7.09 -3.85
C VAL A 263 14.68 -8.03 -3.03
N THR A 264 13.67 -8.57 -3.69
CA THR A 264 12.53 -9.22 -3.06
C THR A 264 11.99 -10.35 -3.93
N CYS A 265 11.58 -11.45 -3.28
CA CYS A 265 10.73 -12.47 -3.87
C CYS A 265 9.65 -12.90 -2.86
N ARG A 266 8.37 -12.74 -3.22
CA ARG A 266 7.24 -13.12 -2.35
C ARG A 266 6.78 -14.57 -2.53
N GLY A 267 7.18 -15.21 -3.62
CA GLY A 267 6.77 -16.58 -3.93
C GLY A 267 6.97 -16.93 -5.39
N VAL A 268 6.56 -18.15 -5.73
CA VAL A 268 6.57 -18.68 -7.09
C VAL A 268 5.21 -19.28 -7.41
N SER A 269 4.94 -19.51 -8.70
CA SER A 269 3.69 -20.13 -9.14
C SER A 269 3.94 -21.49 -9.79
N TYR A 270 3.07 -22.45 -9.53
CA TYR A 270 3.14 -23.79 -10.13
C TYR A 270 2.14 -23.91 -11.29
N HIS A 271 2.53 -24.64 -12.33
CA HIS A 271 1.65 -25.02 -13.43
C HIS A 271 1.96 -26.43 -13.93
N GLU A 272 0.92 -27.20 -14.21
CA GLU A 272 0.99 -28.52 -14.82
C GLU A 272 0.34 -28.48 -16.21
N ALA A 273 1.12 -28.77 -17.24
CA ALA A 273 0.67 -28.79 -18.61
C ALA A 273 -0.33 -29.94 -18.83
N LYS A 274 -1.47 -29.62 -19.46
CA LYS A 274 -2.51 -30.61 -19.75
C LYS A 274 -2.37 -31.11 -21.19
N ALA A 275 -2.58 -32.42 -21.39
CA ALA A 275 -2.44 -33.07 -22.69
C ALA A 275 -3.42 -32.58 -23.77
N ASP A 276 -4.53 -31.96 -23.36
CA ASP A 276 -5.54 -31.39 -24.25
C ASP A 276 -5.21 -29.96 -24.71
N THR A 277 -4.35 -29.22 -23.98
CA THR A 277 -4.01 -27.81 -24.29
C THR A 277 -2.54 -27.58 -24.63
N ALA A 278 -1.64 -28.50 -24.27
CA ALA A 278 -0.21 -28.41 -24.52
C ALA A 278 0.25 -29.37 -25.62
N SER A 279 1.24 -28.97 -26.42
CA SER A 279 1.85 -29.87 -27.40
C SER A 279 2.62 -31.00 -26.71
N PRO A 280 2.81 -32.16 -27.37
CA PRO A 280 3.64 -33.24 -26.83
C PRO A 280 5.06 -32.79 -26.48
N GLU A 281 5.61 -31.82 -27.21
CA GLU A 281 6.93 -31.24 -26.96
C GLU A 281 6.97 -30.48 -25.63
N VAL A 282 5.95 -29.65 -25.35
CA VAL A 282 5.83 -28.92 -24.07
C VAL A 282 5.72 -29.89 -22.90
N ILE A 283 4.95 -30.97 -23.06
CA ILE A 283 4.76 -32.00 -22.01
C ILE A 283 6.04 -32.80 -21.79
N ALA A 284 6.80 -33.09 -22.85
CA ALA A 284 8.06 -33.82 -22.75
C ALA A 284 9.17 -33.00 -22.09
N ASP A 285 9.21 -31.70 -22.34
CA ASP A 285 10.21 -30.77 -21.80
C ASP A 285 9.87 -30.29 -20.37
N CYS A 286 8.64 -29.81 -20.18
CA CYS A 286 8.22 -29.15 -18.94
C CYS A 286 6.77 -29.52 -18.56
N PRO A 287 6.51 -30.80 -18.20
CA PRO A 287 5.17 -31.24 -17.83
C PRO A 287 4.65 -30.47 -16.62
N ARG A 288 5.55 -30.13 -15.70
CA ARG A 288 5.29 -29.27 -14.56
C ARG A 288 6.38 -28.22 -14.46
N ARG A 289 5.97 -27.00 -14.19
CA ARG A 289 6.88 -25.85 -14.16
C ARG A 289 6.59 -24.94 -12.98
N ILE A 290 7.67 -24.37 -12.47
CA ILE A 290 7.67 -23.27 -11.52
C ILE A 290 7.95 -21.99 -12.30
N ILE A 291 7.05 -21.01 -12.17
CA ILE A 291 7.26 -19.66 -12.67
C ILE A 291 7.86 -18.83 -11.54
N LEU A 292 9.15 -18.54 -11.66
CA LEU A 292 9.90 -17.66 -10.78
C LEU A 292 9.72 -16.21 -11.27
N PRO A 293 9.16 -15.29 -10.47
CA PRO A 293 9.15 -13.87 -10.80
C PRO A 293 10.58 -13.38 -11.03
N GLY A 294 10.81 -12.43 -11.95
CA GLY A 294 12.16 -12.05 -12.37
C GLY A 294 12.42 -10.55 -12.21
N GLN A 295 13.26 -10.17 -11.26
CA GLN A 295 13.76 -8.81 -10.99
C GLN A 295 14.60 -8.27 -12.16
N ARG A 296 15.13 -9.15 -13.03
CA ARG A 296 15.66 -8.78 -14.35
C ARG A 296 14.57 -8.43 -15.38
N ARG A 297 13.30 -8.29 -14.98
CA ARG A 297 12.13 -8.10 -15.84
C ARG A 297 11.89 -9.27 -16.80
N SER A 298 12.33 -10.43 -16.36
CA SER A 298 12.25 -11.68 -17.10
C SER A 298 11.92 -12.81 -16.14
N PRO A 299 10.63 -13.14 -15.97
CA PRO A 299 10.22 -14.35 -15.28
C PRO A 299 10.85 -15.60 -15.92
N PHE A 300 11.19 -16.58 -15.09
CA PHE A 300 11.78 -17.84 -15.53
C PHE A 300 10.78 -18.98 -15.36
N ALA A 301 10.64 -19.81 -16.39
CA ALA A 301 9.94 -21.08 -16.31
C ALA A 301 10.96 -22.21 -16.10
N VAL A 302 10.88 -22.86 -14.94
CA VAL A 302 11.82 -23.90 -14.51
C VAL A 302 11.05 -25.21 -14.33
N ASN A 303 11.53 -26.29 -14.92
CA ASN A 303 10.99 -27.64 -14.76
C ASN A 303 10.99 -28.05 -13.28
N ALA A 304 9.82 -28.40 -12.76
CA ALA A 304 9.57 -28.60 -11.33
C ALA A 304 10.30 -29.84 -10.77
N GLU A 305 10.63 -30.81 -11.62
CA GLU A 305 11.34 -32.04 -11.23
C GLU A 305 12.86 -31.87 -11.29
N THR A 306 13.37 -31.14 -12.26
CA THR A 306 14.81 -31.16 -12.62
C THR A 306 15.56 -29.87 -12.31
N GLY A 307 14.87 -28.75 -12.12
CA GLY A 307 15.49 -27.44 -11.93
C GLY A 307 16.07 -26.81 -13.20
N LYS A 308 15.84 -27.42 -14.37
CA LYS A 308 16.26 -26.87 -15.67
C LYS A 308 15.23 -25.90 -16.22
N LEU A 309 15.67 -24.94 -17.04
CA LEU A 309 14.75 -24.06 -17.77
C LEU A 309 13.88 -24.88 -18.74
N CYS A 310 12.60 -24.54 -18.84
CA CYS A 310 11.70 -25.12 -19.85
C CYS A 310 12.10 -24.61 -21.24
N GLU A 311 12.77 -25.41 -22.06
CA GLU A 311 13.30 -24.98 -23.36
C GLU A 311 12.19 -24.59 -24.36
N THR A 312 11.01 -25.17 -24.22
CA THR A 312 9.84 -24.94 -25.09
C THR A 312 9.04 -23.68 -24.76
N PHE A 313 9.34 -23.02 -23.63
CA PHE A 313 8.60 -21.85 -23.17
C PHE A 313 9.32 -20.54 -23.50
N ALA A 314 8.62 -19.57 -24.08
CA ALA A 314 9.13 -18.23 -24.42
C ALA A 314 10.50 -18.30 -25.13
N ASN A 315 11.50 -17.58 -24.63
CA ASN A 315 12.88 -17.70 -25.11
C ASN A 315 13.66 -18.67 -24.20
N LYS A 316 13.48 -19.97 -24.42
CA LYS A 316 14.16 -21.06 -23.68
C LYS A 316 14.04 -20.93 -22.15
N GLY A 317 12.82 -20.73 -21.69
CA GLY A 317 12.45 -20.59 -20.28
C GLY A 317 12.51 -19.16 -19.76
N VAL A 318 12.91 -18.18 -20.58
CA VAL A 318 13.02 -16.76 -20.18
C VAL A 318 11.92 -15.95 -20.86
N LEU A 319 11.03 -15.36 -20.06
CA LEU A 319 9.99 -14.45 -20.54
C LEU A 319 10.54 -13.02 -20.66
N ASN A 320 10.05 -12.22 -21.61
CA ASN A 320 10.47 -10.83 -21.80
C ASN A 320 9.35 -9.86 -21.41
N LEU A 321 9.56 -9.06 -20.35
CA LEU A 321 8.64 -7.98 -19.97
C LEU A 321 9.09 -6.61 -20.46
N GLN A 322 10.26 -6.49 -21.08
CA GLN A 322 10.83 -5.21 -21.52
C GLN A 322 10.24 -4.69 -22.84
N THR A 323 9.66 -5.56 -23.66
CA THR A 323 9.06 -5.16 -24.95
C THR A 323 8.04 -4.03 -24.74
N ASN A 324 8.14 -2.96 -25.52
CA ASN A 324 7.31 -1.75 -25.44
C ASN A 324 7.33 -1.01 -24.09
N MET A 325 8.26 -1.32 -23.16
CA MET A 325 8.38 -0.52 -21.94
C MET A 325 8.99 0.85 -22.26
N PRO A 326 8.45 1.95 -21.71
CA PRO A 326 8.92 3.29 -22.01
C PRO A 326 10.32 3.59 -21.43
N ASP A 327 10.70 2.91 -20.36
CA ASP A 327 12.05 2.90 -19.81
C ASP A 327 12.45 1.46 -19.41
N THR A 328 13.62 1.05 -19.90
CA THR A 328 14.19 -0.30 -19.69
C THR A 328 15.44 -0.28 -18.80
N THR A 329 15.75 0.83 -18.14
CA THR A 329 16.81 0.96 -17.12
C THR A 329 16.58 -0.02 -15.99
N PRO A 330 17.50 -0.94 -15.64
CA PRO A 330 17.31 -1.95 -14.59
C PRO A 330 16.84 -1.36 -13.25
N GLY A 331 15.99 -2.06 -12.50
CA GLY A 331 15.46 -1.63 -11.19
C GLY A 331 14.09 -0.93 -11.23
N LEU A 332 13.78 -0.17 -12.30
CA LEU A 332 12.53 0.62 -12.38
C LEU A 332 11.19 -0.16 -12.46
N TYR A 333 11.23 -1.47 -12.75
CA TYR A 333 10.03 -2.31 -12.89
C TYR A 333 10.41 -3.73 -12.52
N GLU A 334 9.75 -4.30 -11.53
CA GLU A 334 10.15 -5.56 -10.90
C GLU A 334 8.91 -6.40 -10.57
N PRO A 335 8.69 -7.54 -11.26
CA PRO A 335 7.75 -8.55 -10.81
C PRO A 335 8.25 -9.17 -9.50
N THR A 336 7.75 -8.68 -8.38
CA THR A 336 8.14 -9.09 -7.02
C THR A 336 7.24 -10.19 -6.44
N SER A 337 6.01 -10.31 -6.97
CA SER A 337 5.00 -11.28 -6.53
C SER A 337 4.82 -12.46 -7.50
N PRO A 338 4.38 -13.64 -7.01
CA PRO A 338 4.05 -14.77 -7.87
C PRO A 338 2.90 -14.41 -8.83
N PRO A 339 3.01 -14.72 -10.14
CA PRO A 339 1.95 -14.47 -11.10
C PRO A 339 0.73 -15.36 -10.87
N ILE A 340 -0.43 -14.90 -11.33
CA ILE A 340 -1.62 -15.74 -11.42
C ILE A 340 -1.47 -16.66 -12.63
N ILE A 341 -1.77 -17.95 -12.46
CA ILE A 341 -1.67 -18.94 -13.52
C ILE A 341 -3.02 -19.61 -13.72
N THR A 342 -3.63 -19.42 -14.88
CA THR A 342 -4.85 -20.15 -15.26
C THR A 342 -4.50 -21.34 -16.17
N ASP A 343 -5.51 -22.07 -16.61
CA ASP A 343 -5.35 -23.13 -17.63
C ASP A 343 -4.89 -22.60 -19.00
N LYS A 344 -4.91 -21.28 -19.21
CA LYS A 344 -4.61 -20.64 -20.50
C LYS A 344 -3.60 -19.51 -20.40
N THR A 345 -3.56 -18.80 -19.27
CA THR A 345 -2.89 -17.50 -19.19
C THR A 345 -2.06 -17.36 -17.91
N ILE A 346 -0.86 -16.82 -18.07
CA ILE A 346 0.00 -16.31 -17.01
C ILE A 346 -0.24 -14.81 -16.93
N VAL A 347 -0.82 -14.32 -15.82
CA VAL A 347 -1.03 -12.89 -15.58
C VAL A 347 0.09 -12.36 -14.70
N ILE A 348 0.85 -11.41 -15.24
CA ILE A 348 2.00 -10.79 -14.57
C ILE A 348 1.75 -9.30 -14.42
N ALA A 349 2.00 -8.83 -13.20
CA ALA A 349 2.17 -7.43 -12.84
C ALA A 349 3.49 -7.27 -12.07
N GLY A 350 3.85 -6.04 -11.73
CA GLY A 350 5.08 -5.76 -11.00
C GLY A 350 5.02 -4.44 -10.26
N SER A 351 6.00 -4.20 -9.40
CA SER A 351 6.27 -2.88 -8.84
C SER A 351 6.95 -2.01 -9.89
N VAL A 352 6.74 -0.71 -9.77
CA VAL A 352 7.51 0.35 -10.44
C VAL A 352 8.25 1.08 -9.32
N THR A 353 9.44 1.62 -9.58
CA THR A 353 10.20 2.31 -8.52
C THR A 353 9.44 3.50 -7.94
N ASP A 354 9.34 3.53 -6.61
CA ASP A 354 8.62 4.55 -5.88
C ASP A 354 9.46 5.81 -5.66
N ASN A 355 8.83 6.97 -5.79
CA ASN A 355 9.34 8.27 -5.35
C ASN A 355 10.72 8.68 -5.89
N PHE A 356 11.21 8.04 -6.96
CA PHE A 356 12.51 8.34 -7.56
C PHE A 356 12.43 9.50 -8.57
N SER A 357 11.37 9.55 -9.38
CA SER A 357 11.15 10.58 -10.40
C SER A 357 9.67 10.86 -10.64
N THR A 358 9.34 12.05 -11.13
CA THR A 358 8.01 12.36 -11.69
C THR A 358 7.77 11.75 -13.08
N ARG A 359 8.72 10.94 -13.56
CA ARG A 359 8.69 10.26 -14.85
C ARG A 359 9.28 8.86 -14.69
N GLU A 360 8.42 7.87 -14.54
CA GLU A 360 8.76 6.47 -14.26
C GLU A 360 8.13 5.54 -15.31
N THR A 361 8.63 4.30 -15.38
CA THR A 361 8.16 3.33 -16.37
C THR A 361 6.70 2.90 -16.12
N SER A 362 6.13 2.12 -17.03
CA SER A 362 4.73 1.70 -16.95
C SER A 362 4.51 0.55 -15.96
N GLY A 363 3.48 0.65 -15.12
CA GLY A 363 2.95 -0.45 -14.31
C GLY A 363 2.08 -1.47 -15.07
N VAL A 364 2.21 -1.57 -16.40
CA VAL A 364 1.40 -2.44 -17.27
C VAL A 364 1.27 -3.87 -16.74
N ILE A 365 0.05 -4.39 -16.79
CA ILE A 365 -0.29 -5.78 -16.49
C ILE A 365 -0.36 -6.55 -17.82
N ARG A 366 0.17 -7.78 -17.86
CA ARG A 366 0.24 -8.56 -19.09
C ARG A 366 -0.24 -9.99 -18.90
N GLY A 367 -0.93 -10.51 -19.91
CA GLY A 367 -1.31 -11.91 -20.03
C GLY A 367 -0.49 -12.61 -21.10
N PHE A 368 0.10 -13.75 -20.75
CA PHE A 368 0.87 -14.59 -21.66
C PHE A 368 0.23 -15.97 -21.77
N ASP A 369 0.31 -16.59 -22.95
CA ASP A 369 -0.11 -17.97 -23.13
C ASP A 369 0.69 -18.89 -22.20
N VAL A 370 -0.01 -19.73 -21.45
CA VAL A 370 0.60 -20.53 -20.38
C VAL A 370 1.58 -21.59 -20.89
N ASN A 371 1.40 -22.04 -22.13
CA ASN A 371 2.24 -23.09 -22.71
C ASN A 371 3.44 -22.53 -23.46
N SER A 372 3.25 -21.52 -24.27
CA SER A 372 4.25 -20.94 -25.16
C SER A 372 4.93 -19.68 -24.61
N GLY A 373 4.33 -18.99 -23.64
CA GLY A 373 4.81 -17.70 -23.14
C GLY A 373 4.61 -16.53 -24.10
N LYS A 374 3.79 -16.69 -25.15
CA LYS A 374 3.48 -15.62 -26.10
C LYS A 374 2.55 -14.59 -25.45
N LEU A 375 2.86 -13.29 -25.63
CA LEU A 375 1.97 -12.21 -25.19
C LEU A 375 0.59 -12.33 -25.87
N MET A 376 -0.47 -12.36 -25.06
CA MET A 376 -1.86 -12.45 -25.53
C MET A 376 -2.57 -11.10 -25.42
N TRP A 377 -2.37 -10.41 -24.30
CA TRP A 377 -3.01 -9.13 -24.01
C TRP A 377 -2.15 -8.30 -23.05
N ALA A 378 -2.38 -6.99 -23.06
CA ALA A 378 -1.86 -6.05 -22.07
C ALA A 378 -3.01 -5.23 -21.47
N PHE A 379 -2.81 -4.71 -20.27
CA PHE A 379 -3.65 -3.71 -19.62
C PHE A 379 -2.75 -2.64 -19.02
N ASP A 380 -2.68 -1.48 -19.68
CA ASP A 380 -1.91 -0.32 -19.25
C ASP A 380 -2.84 0.68 -18.54
N PRO A 381 -2.84 0.74 -17.19
CA PRO A 381 -3.82 1.51 -16.44
C PRO A 381 -3.70 3.03 -16.65
N GLY A 382 -2.54 3.53 -17.09
CA GLY A 382 -2.34 4.95 -17.41
C GLY A 382 -2.72 5.34 -18.84
N ALA A 383 -3.11 4.38 -19.69
CA ALA A 383 -3.42 4.64 -21.09
C ALA A 383 -4.89 5.01 -21.31
N LYS A 384 -5.14 5.78 -22.38
CA LYS A 384 -6.50 6.09 -22.85
C LYS A 384 -7.27 4.84 -23.31
N ASP A 385 -6.58 3.93 -24.00
CA ASP A 385 -7.06 2.57 -24.30
C ASP A 385 -6.15 1.58 -23.56
N PRO A 386 -6.56 1.10 -22.37
CA PRO A 386 -5.73 0.22 -21.56
C PRO A 386 -5.34 -1.09 -22.26
N ASN A 387 -6.18 -1.61 -23.16
CA ASN A 387 -5.91 -2.90 -23.79
C ASN A 387 -5.12 -2.81 -25.11
N ALA A 388 -4.72 -1.59 -25.52
CA ALA A 388 -3.87 -1.41 -26.69
C ALA A 388 -2.47 -2.00 -26.43
N ILE A 389 -2.05 -2.94 -27.27
CA ILE A 389 -0.65 -3.38 -27.33
C ILE A 389 0.06 -2.42 -28.31
N PRO A 390 1.04 -1.63 -27.86
CA PRO A 390 1.77 -0.73 -28.73
C PRO A 390 2.48 -1.48 -29.86
N ALA A 391 2.47 -0.91 -31.06
CA ALA A 391 3.36 -1.37 -32.14
C ALA A 391 4.83 -1.10 -31.76
N ASP A 392 5.80 -1.73 -32.44
CA ASP A 392 7.22 -1.71 -32.06
C ASP A 392 7.84 -0.30 -31.88
N GLU A 393 7.30 0.73 -32.53
CA GLU A 393 7.75 2.13 -32.40
C GLU A 393 7.11 2.90 -31.22
N HIS A 394 6.11 2.31 -30.57
CA HIS A 394 5.37 2.91 -29.46
C HIS A 394 5.63 2.15 -28.15
N ALA A 395 5.57 2.88 -27.04
CA ALA A 395 5.72 2.33 -25.71
C ALA A 395 4.41 2.43 -24.93
N PHE A 396 4.31 1.64 -23.86
CA PHE A 396 3.33 1.83 -22.81
C PHE A 396 3.53 3.20 -22.14
N THR A 397 2.50 3.63 -21.41
CA THR A 397 2.41 4.97 -20.85
C THR A 397 3.37 5.10 -19.66
N PHE A 398 4.13 6.19 -19.62
CA PHE A 398 4.93 6.54 -18.44
C PHE A 398 3.99 6.76 -17.23
N ASN A 399 4.46 6.38 -16.04
CA ASN A 399 3.77 6.61 -14.75
C ASN A 399 2.38 5.96 -14.65
N SER A 400 2.13 4.90 -15.41
CA SER A 400 0.95 4.06 -15.20
C SER A 400 1.01 3.43 -13.81
N PRO A 401 -0.10 3.45 -13.03
CA PRO A 401 -0.18 2.76 -11.74
C PRO A 401 0.27 1.31 -11.84
N ASN A 402 0.91 0.80 -10.79
CA ASN A 402 1.46 -0.55 -10.77
C ASN A 402 0.56 -1.50 -9.95
N SER A 403 0.88 -2.79 -9.95
CA SER A 403 0.25 -3.81 -9.09
C SER A 403 1.34 -4.75 -8.62
N TRP A 404 1.88 -4.48 -7.44
CA TRP A 404 3.02 -5.22 -6.89
C TRP A 404 2.62 -6.31 -5.90
N ALA A 405 1.47 -6.21 -5.23
CA ALA A 405 1.01 -7.21 -4.27
C ALA A 405 0.53 -8.50 -4.98
N PRO A 406 0.54 -9.66 -4.30
CA PRO A 406 -0.02 -10.88 -4.87
C PRO A 406 -1.50 -10.69 -5.22
N ALA A 407 -1.92 -11.17 -6.38
CA ALA A 407 -3.31 -11.08 -6.83
C ALA A 407 -4.16 -12.30 -6.39
N ALA A 408 -5.47 -12.22 -6.61
CA ALA A 408 -6.40 -13.34 -6.45
C ALA A 408 -7.10 -13.68 -7.77
N TYR A 409 -7.59 -14.91 -7.93
CA TYR A 409 -8.25 -15.38 -9.15
C TYR A 409 -9.46 -16.25 -8.82
N ASP A 410 -10.58 -15.94 -9.47
CA ASP A 410 -11.78 -16.77 -9.50
C ASP A 410 -11.85 -17.52 -10.83
N ALA A 411 -11.62 -18.84 -10.78
CA ALA A 411 -11.65 -19.70 -11.95
C ALA A 411 -13.06 -19.89 -12.54
N LYS A 412 -14.13 -19.72 -11.74
CA LYS A 412 -15.52 -19.86 -12.22
C LYS A 412 -15.92 -18.66 -13.09
N LEU A 413 -15.43 -17.48 -12.73
CA LEU A 413 -15.70 -16.23 -13.46
C LEU A 413 -14.63 -15.90 -14.49
N ASP A 414 -13.48 -16.58 -14.44
CA ASP A 414 -12.26 -16.23 -15.17
C ASP A 414 -11.84 -14.78 -14.91
N LEU A 415 -11.91 -14.35 -13.65
CA LEU A 415 -11.55 -13.00 -13.21
C LEU A 415 -10.34 -13.01 -12.29
N VAL A 416 -9.36 -12.16 -12.61
CA VAL A 416 -8.23 -11.84 -11.75
C VAL A 416 -8.48 -10.50 -11.05
N TYR A 417 -8.24 -10.47 -9.75
CA TYR A 417 -8.37 -9.30 -8.88
C TYR A 417 -6.98 -8.81 -8.48
N LEU A 418 -6.62 -7.64 -8.98
CA LEU A 418 -5.31 -7.02 -8.85
C LEU A 418 -5.40 -5.87 -7.84
N PRO A 419 -4.67 -5.94 -6.71
CA PRO A 419 -4.46 -4.80 -5.83
C PRO A 419 -3.57 -3.78 -6.54
N MET A 420 -4.13 -2.60 -6.81
CA MET A 420 -3.43 -1.54 -7.52
C MET A 420 -2.78 -0.59 -6.53
N GLY A 421 -1.56 -0.17 -6.87
CA GLY A 421 -0.89 0.96 -6.24
C GLY A 421 -1.27 2.29 -6.89
N VAL A 422 -0.60 3.35 -6.45
CA VAL A 422 -0.73 4.70 -7.02
C VAL A 422 0.28 4.92 -8.15
N THR A 423 0.07 5.99 -8.92
CA THR A 423 1.11 6.54 -9.79
C THR A 423 2.24 7.17 -8.96
N THR A 424 3.45 6.66 -9.13
CA THR A 424 4.69 7.24 -8.59
C THR A 424 4.97 8.64 -9.19
N PRO A 425 5.49 9.61 -8.41
CA PRO A 425 5.74 9.55 -6.97
C PRO A 425 4.45 9.49 -6.17
N ASP A 426 4.43 8.67 -5.14
CA ASP A 426 3.22 8.29 -4.41
C ASP A 426 2.69 9.45 -3.58
N ILE A 427 3.62 10.28 -3.08
CA ILE A 427 3.33 11.43 -2.21
C ILE A 427 3.16 12.75 -2.96
N TRP A 428 3.05 12.71 -4.29
CA TRP A 428 2.86 13.91 -5.11
C TRP A 428 2.00 13.65 -6.35
N GLY A 429 0.86 14.36 -6.44
CA GLY A 429 -0.12 14.19 -7.52
C GLY A 429 -0.19 15.32 -8.56
N GLY A 430 0.69 16.32 -8.51
CA GLY A 430 0.50 17.59 -9.24
C GLY A 430 0.41 17.49 -10.77
N ASN A 431 0.96 16.45 -11.39
CA ASN A 431 0.91 16.21 -12.85
C ASN A 431 0.07 14.98 -13.25
N ARG A 432 -0.65 14.34 -12.31
CA ARG A 432 -1.39 13.12 -12.63
C ARG A 432 -2.58 13.43 -13.52
N THR A 433 -2.70 12.68 -14.61
CA THR A 433 -3.82 12.83 -15.54
C THR A 433 -5.02 12.01 -15.09
N PRO A 434 -6.25 12.31 -15.57
CA PRO A 434 -7.42 11.49 -15.28
C PRO A 434 -7.24 10.01 -15.66
N GLU A 435 -6.45 9.71 -16.69
CA GLU A 435 -6.13 8.34 -17.10
C GLU A 435 -5.25 7.63 -16.05
N GLN A 436 -4.21 8.30 -15.55
CA GLN A 436 -3.35 7.76 -14.49
C GLN A 436 -4.10 7.56 -13.16
N GLU A 437 -5.06 8.42 -12.85
CA GLU A 437 -5.86 8.33 -11.62
C GLU A 437 -6.98 7.28 -11.70
N ARG A 438 -7.36 6.82 -12.90
CA ARG A 438 -8.58 6.02 -13.11
C ARG A 438 -8.60 4.68 -12.36
N TYR A 439 -7.43 4.07 -12.18
CA TYR A 439 -7.28 2.76 -11.53
C TYR A 439 -6.27 2.77 -10.37
N ALA A 440 -5.75 3.93 -9.99
CA ALA A 440 -4.84 4.07 -8.86
C ALA A 440 -5.54 3.69 -7.55
N SER A 441 -4.80 3.08 -6.62
CA SER A 441 -5.27 2.77 -5.24
C SER A 441 -6.64 2.06 -5.24
N SER A 442 -6.76 1.03 -6.06
CA SER A 442 -8.02 0.32 -6.35
C SER A 442 -7.90 -1.20 -6.30
N ILE A 443 -9.04 -1.90 -6.19
CA ILE A 443 -9.13 -3.28 -6.67
C ILE A 443 -9.56 -3.24 -8.14
N LEU A 444 -8.72 -3.78 -9.01
CA LEU A 444 -8.96 -3.91 -10.43
C LEU A 444 -9.33 -5.36 -10.77
N ALA A 445 -10.49 -5.57 -11.39
CA ALA A 445 -10.93 -6.88 -11.85
C ALA A 445 -10.82 -6.97 -13.38
N LEU A 446 -9.98 -7.87 -13.88
CA LEU A 446 -9.81 -8.15 -15.31
C LEU A 446 -10.22 -9.59 -15.62
N ASN A 447 -10.74 -9.83 -16.82
CA ASN A 447 -10.84 -11.20 -17.32
C ASN A 447 -9.43 -11.76 -17.57
N ALA A 448 -9.08 -12.86 -16.92
CA ALA A 448 -7.70 -13.37 -16.95
C ALA A 448 -7.28 -13.86 -18.34
N THR A 449 -8.20 -14.42 -19.13
CA THR A 449 -7.89 -14.90 -20.49
C THR A 449 -7.71 -13.76 -21.50
N THR A 450 -8.46 -12.65 -21.36
CA THR A 450 -8.55 -11.60 -22.40
C THR A 450 -8.00 -10.24 -21.99
N GLY A 451 -7.75 -10.01 -20.70
CA GLY A 451 -7.29 -8.73 -20.16
C GLY A 451 -8.37 -7.64 -20.11
N LYS A 452 -9.62 -7.95 -20.51
CA LYS A 452 -10.70 -6.96 -20.54
C LYS A 452 -11.15 -6.60 -19.13
N LEU A 453 -11.37 -5.30 -18.92
CA LEU A 453 -11.94 -4.79 -17.67
C LEU A 453 -13.31 -5.41 -17.41
N ALA A 454 -13.48 -6.00 -16.22
CA ALA A 454 -14.78 -6.37 -15.70
C ALA A 454 -15.34 -5.22 -14.84
N TRP A 455 -14.55 -4.75 -13.87
CA TRP A 455 -14.87 -3.61 -13.01
C TRP A 455 -13.61 -3.12 -12.27
N SER A 456 -13.69 -1.93 -11.68
CA SER A 456 -12.69 -1.44 -10.71
C SER A 456 -13.40 -0.75 -9.54
N TYR A 457 -12.81 -0.84 -8.35
CA TYR A 457 -13.27 -0.15 -7.15
C TYR A 457 -12.11 0.63 -6.52
N GLN A 458 -12.15 1.95 -6.65
CA GLN A 458 -11.12 2.85 -6.13
C GLN A 458 -11.37 3.15 -4.65
N THR A 459 -10.36 2.87 -3.83
CA THR A 459 -10.43 3.07 -2.37
C THR A 459 -10.00 4.47 -1.97
N VAL A 460 -9.09 5.09 -2.74
CA VAL A 460 -8.63 6.46 -2.56
C VAL A 460 -8.62 7.17 -3.91
N HIS A 461 -9.29 8.32 -3.98
CA HIS A 461 -9.23 9.21 -5.14
C HIS A 461 -8.10 10.22 -4.93
N HIS A 462 -7.24 10.39 -5.93
CA HIS A 462 -6.11 11.32 -5.87
C HIS A 462 -5.20 11.09 -4.65
N ASP A 463 -4.61 9.91 -4.59
CA ASP A 463 -3.82 9.45 -3.45
C ASP A 463 -2.49 10.22 -3.29
N LEU A 464 -2.31 10.90 -2.16
CA LEU A 464 -1.11 11.68 -1.86
C LEU A 464 -0.27 11.09 -0.71
N TRP A 465 -0.56 9.84 -0.32
CA TRP A 465 -0.03 9.25 0.91
C TRP A 465 0.39 7.79 0.78
N ASP A 466 0.64 7.31 -0.44
CA ASP A 466 1.02 5.91 -0.70
C ASP A 466 -0.01 4.93 -0.08
N MET A 467 -1.28 5.09 -0.47
CA MET A 467 -2.42 4.28 0.00
C MET A 467 -2.72 3.10 -0.93
N ASP A 468 -1.67 2.50 -1.47
CA ASP A 468 -1.71 1.24 -2.20
C ASP A 468 -2.52 0.16 -1.46
N LEU A 469 -3.09 -0.78 -2.21
CA LEU A 469 -3.63 -2.01 -1.62
C LEU A 469 -2.51 -3.06 -1.51
N PRO A 470 -1.95 -3.31 -0.31
CA PRO A 470 -0.64 -3.97 -0.18
C PRO A 470 -0.75 -5.49 0.01
N ALA A 471 -1.95 -6.07 -0.09
CA ALA A 471 -2.22 -7.43 0.34
C ALA A 471 -2.98 -8.24 -0.72
N GLN A 472 -2.78 -9.56 -0.70
CA GLN A 472 -3.57 -10.47 -1.51
C GLN A 472 -5.05 -10.38 -1.11
N PRO A 473 -5.97 -10.17 -2.06
CA PRO A 473 -7.39 -10.26 -1.77
C PRO A 473 -7.77 -11.70 -1.40
N THR A 474 -8.77 -11.85 -0.53
CA THR A 474 -9.37 -13.15 -0.22
C THR A 474 -10.76 -13.21 -0.83
N LEU A 475 -10.99 -14.23 -1.66
CA LEU A 475 -12.30 -14.56 -2.21
C LEU A 475 -12.99 -15.57 -1.29
N ALA A 476 -14.23 -15.28 -0.94
CA ALA A 476 -15.02 -16.12 -0.06
C ALA A 476 -16.50 -16.05 -0.44
N ASP A 477 -17.25 -17.06 0.00
CA ASP A 477 -18.71 -17.05 -0.04
C ASP A 477 -19.22 -16.86 1.40
N ILE A 478 -20.09 -15.86 1.62
CA ILE A 478 -20.76 -15.63 2.90
C ILE A 478 -22.26 -15.91 2.77
N THR A 479 -22.92 -16.23 3.89
CA THR A 479 -24.38 -16.38 3.91
C THR A 479 -25.01 -15.11 4.48
N VAL A 480 -25.85 -14.44 3.67
CA VAL A 480 -26.64 -13.27 4.05
C VAL A 480 -28.11 -13.63 3.88
N ASP A 481 -28.89 -13.59 4.96
CA ASP A 481 -30.33 -13.91 4.97
C ASP A 481 -30.67 -15.26 4.29
N GLY A 482 -29.83 -16.27 4.52
CA GLY A 482 -29.99 -17.61 3.93
C GLY A 482 -29.55 -17.74 2.47
N THR A 483 -29.03 -16.67 1.87
CA THR A 483 -28.50 -16.65 0.50
C THR A 483 -26.97 -16.61 0.51
N THR A 484 -26.32 -17.45 -0.29
CA THR A 484 -24.87 -17.39 -0.50
C THR A 484 -24.52 -16.19 -1.38
N VAL A 485 -23.64 -15.33 -0.88
CA VAL A 485 -23.15 -14.12 -1.55
C VAL A 485 -21.63 -14.22 -1.70
N PRO A 486 -21.10 -14.18 -2.94
CA PRO A 486 -19.66 -14.12 -3.16
C PRO A 486 -19.13 -12.75 -2.76
N VAL A 487 -18.01 -12.72 -2.05
CA VAL A 487 -17.36 -11.51 -1.54
C VAL A 487 -15.85 -11.54 -1.77
N ILE A 488 -15.29 -10.33 -1.86
CA ILE A 488 -13.85 -10.09 -1.87
C ILE A 488 -13.49 -9.27 -0.63
N TYR A 489 -12.51 -9.76 0.13
CA TYR A 489 -11.89 -9.02 1.21
C TYR A 489 -10.53 -8.52 0.75
N ALA A 490 -10.36 -7.21 0.72
CA ALA A 490 -9.12 -6.56 0.29
C ALA A 490 -8.63 -5.61 1.38
N PRO A 491 -7.62 -6.00 2.17
CA PRO A 491 -6.97 -5.08 3.10
C PRO A 491 -6.29 -3.95 2.33
N ALA A 492 -6.44 -2.72 2.82
CA ALA A 492 -5.86 -1.53 2.20
C ALA A 492 -5.07 -0.73 3.26
N LYS A 493 -4.14 0.12 2.82
CA LYS A 493 -3.35 0.98 3.74
C LYS A 493 -4.18 2.11 4.36
N ASN A 494 -5.25 2.53 3.67
CA ASN A 494 -6.17 3.53 4.16
C ASN A 494 -7.10 2.96 5.25
N ARG A 495 -7.57 3.85 6.12
CA ARG A 495 -8.60 3.53 7.11
C ARG A 495 -9.99 3.60 6.50
#